data_AF-A0A949JMV7-F1
#
_entry.id   AF-A0A949JMV7-F1
#
_cell.length_a   1.000
_cell.length_b   1.000
_cell.length_c   1.000
_cell.angle_alpha   90.00
_cell.angle_beta   90.00
_cell.angle_gamma   90.00
#
_symmetry.space_group_name_H-M   'P 1'
#
loop_
_entity.id
_entity.type
_entity.pdbx_description
1 polymer ?
#
loop_
_entity_poly.entity_id
_entity_poly.type
_entity_poly.pdbx_seq_one_letter_code
_entity_poly.pdbx_strand_id
1 'polypeptide(L)'
;MDDHKGDHMDGQKETIVLKATDLDGYLEDDDKAHLQRMDDLYERVIEASRVLSSSQNESRLTSEKDRLIALYNEMGEVMQEITAAESKINVYSFQTPSTVHG
;
A
#
# COMPACT_ATOMS: atom_id res chain seq x y z
N MET A 1 -51.05 -32.24 -27.01
CA MET A 1 -50.73 -32.61 -25.63
C MET A 1 -49.26 -32.29 -25.41
N ASP A 2 -49.06 -30.99 -25.25
CA ASP A 2 -48.14 -30.27 -24.38
C ASP A 2 -46.72 -30.82 -24.14
N ASP A 3 -45.78 -30.20 -24.86
CA ASP A 3 -44.36 -30.11 -24.57
C ASP A 3 -44.12 -29.37 -23.24
N HIS A 4 -43.67 -30.07 -22.19
CA HIS A 4 -43.12 -29.43 -20.99
C HIS A 4 -41.62 -29.15 -21.20
N LYS A 5 -41.35 -27.95 -21.72
CA LYS A 5 -40.01 -27.34 -21.74
C LYS A 5 -39.67 -26.89 -20.31
N GLY A 6 -38.74 -27.60 -19.66
CA GLY A 6 -38.17 -27.22 -18.38
C GLY A 6 -37.46 -25.87 -18.49
N ASP A 7 -37.95 -24.90 -17.73
CA ASP A 7 -37.46 -23.53 -17.69
C ASP A 7 -36.13 -23.45 -16.94
N HIS A 8 -35.19 -22.69 -17.51
CA HIS A 8 -33.87 -22.45 -16.96
C HIS A 8 -33.98 -21.46 -15.80
N MET A 9 -33.77 -21.92 -14.56
CA MET A 9 -33.54 -21.02 -13.43
C MET A 9 -32.04 -20.67 -13.37
N ASP A 10 -31.65 -19.68 -14.18
CA ASP A 10 -30.37 -19.01 -14.06
C ASP A 10 -30.41 -18.08 -12.83
N GLY A 11 -29.83 -18.56 -11.72
CA GLY A 11 -29.73 -17.80 -10.48
C GLY A 11 -28.83 -16.59 -10.68
N GLN A 12 -29.44 -15.42 -10.89
CA GLN A 12 -28.73 -14.16 -10.95
C GLN A 12 -27.95 -13.94 -9.65
N LYS A 13 -26.62 -14.00 -9.73
CA LYS A 13 -25.74 -13.48 -8.68
C LYS A 13 -25.96 -11.98 -8.58
N GLU A 14 -26.54 -11.52 -7.48
CA GLU A 14 -26.56 -10.10 -7.15
C GLU A 14 -25.13 -9.61 -6.97
N THR A 15 -24.69 -8.73 -7.87
CA THR A 15 -23.42 -8.03 -7.74
C THR A 15 -23.63 -6.85 -6.78
N ILE A 16 -23.15 -6.99 -5.55
CA ILE A 16 -23.07 -5.88 -4.60
C ILE A 16 -21.90 -4.99 -5.03
N VAL A 17 -22.20 -3.74 -5.40
CA VAL A 17 -21.18 -2.73 -5.73
C VAL A 17 -21.18 -1.68 -4.62
N LEU A 18 -20.12 -1.69 -3.81
CA LEU A 18 -19.88 -0.68 -2.77
C LEU A 18 -19.28 0.58 -3.40
N LYS A 19 -19.78 1.75 -2.99
CA LYS A 19 -19.19 3.05 -3.30
C LYS A 19 -18.19 3.45 -2.22
N ALA A 20 -17.26 4.35 -2.56
CA ALA A 20 -16.29 4.88 -1.59
C ALA A 20 -16.98 5.49 -0.35
N THR A 21 -18.10 6.19 -0.55
CA THR A 21 -18.90 6.77 0.54
C THR A 21 -19.58 5.72 1.43
N ASP A 22 -19.76 4.49 0.94
CA ASP A 22 -20.33 3.41 1.74
C ASP A 22 -19.30 2.86 2.74
N LEU A 23 -18.04 3.29 2.64
CA LEU A 23 -16.95 3.05 3.59
C LEU A 23 -16.71 4.27 4.51
N ASP A 24 -17.46 5.37 4.34
CA ASP A 24 -17.34 6.53 5.22
C ASP A 24 -17.81 6.17 6.63
N GLY A 25 -16.96 6.45 7.62
CA GLY A 25 -17.23 6.13 9.03
C GLY A 25 -16.78 4.73 9.46
N TYR A 26 -16.18 3.94 8.57
CA TYR A 26 -15.54 2.66 8.92
C TYR A 26 -14.06 2.78 9.28
N LEU A 27 -13.49 3.99 9.14
CA LEU A 27 -12.15 4.30 9.63
C LEU A 27 -12.25 4.85 11.05
N GLU A 28 -11.62 4.14 11.98
CA GLU A 28 -11.38 4.63 13.33
C GLU A 28 -10.34 5.76 13.31
N ASP A 29 -10.18 6.46 14.43
CA ASP A 29 -9.23 7.56 14.50
C ASP A 29 -7.77 7.08 14.37
N ASP A 30 -7.49 5.86 14.83
CA ASP A 30 -6.19 5.21 14.64
C ASP A 30 -5.92 4.91 13.16
N ASP A 31 -6.93 4.45 12.41
CA ASP A 31 -6.79 4.23 10.95
C ASP A 31 -6.45 5.53 10.22
N LYS A 32 -7.11 6.64 10.59
CA LYS A 32 -6.82 7.96 10.02
C LYS A 32 -5.42 8.43 10.37
N ALA A 33 -4.96 8.17 11.60
CA ALA A 33 -3.59 8.49 12.02
C ALA A 33 -2.55 7.68 11.23
N HIS A 34 -2.79 6.39 11.01
CA HIS A 34 -1.94 5.54 10.17
C HIS A 34 -1.90 6.01 8.71
N LEU A 35 -3.06 6.39 8.15
CA LEU A 35 -3.14 6.96 6.81
C LEU A 35 -2.34 8.26 6.69
N GLN A 36 -2.49 9.18 7.64
CA GLN A 36 -1.73 10.43 7.65
C GLN A 36 -0.22 10.17 7.72
N ARG A 37 0.21 9.26 8.60
CA ARG A 37 1.63 8.90 8.72
C ARG A 37 2.19 8.29 7.43
N MET A 38 1.41 7.45 6.76
CA MET A 38 1.81 6.86 5.47
C MET A 38 1.88 7.91 4.36
N ASP A 39 0.94 8.86 4.34
CA ASP A 39 0.91 9.97 3.37
C ASP A 39 2.16 10.85 3.52
N ASP A 40 2.49 11.24 4.76
CA ASP A 40 3.70 12.02 5.06
C ASP A 40 4.99 11.30 4.61
N LEU A 41 5.06 9.96 4.81
CA LEU A 41 6.18 9.15 4.34
C LEU A 41 6.25 9.13 2.81
N TYR A 42 5.10 9.00 2.15
CA TYR A 42 5.03 8.96 0.70
C TYR A 42 5.42 10.31 0.06
N GLU A 43 5.01 11.43 0.66
CA GLU A 43 5.45 12.76 0.24
C GLU A 43 6.97 12.90 0.31
N ARG A 44 7.59 12.43 1.40
CA ARG A 44 9.06 12.43 1.55
C ARG A 44 9.75 11.56 0.50
N VAL A 45 9.16 10.42 0.13
CA VAL A 45 9.67 9.56 -0.96
C VAL A 45 9.61 10.28 -2.30
N ILE A 46 8.49 10.96 -2.60
CA ILE A 46 8.35 11.76 -3.82
C ILE A 46 9.41 12.87 -3.87
N GLU A 47 9.64 13.56 -2.76
CA GLU A 47 10.67 14.60 -2.66
C GLU A 47 12.06 14.04 -2.97
N ALA A 48 12.48 12.97 -2.28
CA ALA A 48 13.78 12.33 -2.50
C ALA A 48 13.93 11.85 -3.97
N SER A 49 12.86 11.27 -4.54
CA SER A 49 12.83 10.82 -5.93
C SER A 49 13.01 11.97 -6.93
N ARG A 50 12.43 13.15 -6.66
CA ARG A 50 12.63 14.36 -7.48
C ARG A 50 14.08 14.85 -7.44
N VAL A 51 14.75 14.75 -6.29
CA VAL A 51 16.17 15.11 -6.19
C VAL A 51 17.02 14.13 -6.99
N LEU A 52 16.73 12.83 -6.90
CA LEU A 52 17.43 11.80 -7.67
C LEU A 52 17.29 11.97 -9.18
N SER A 53 16.14 12.45 -9.67
CA SER A 53 15.91 12.65 -11.10
C SER A 53 16.48 13.96 -11.64
N SER A 54 16.78 14.95 -10.79
CA SER A 54 17.19 16.30 -11.22
C SER A 54 18.62 16.69 -10.84
N SER A 55 19.23 16.04 -9.85
CA SER A 55 20.59 16.36 -9.40
C SER A 55 21.67 15.72 -10.28
N GLN A 56 22.74 16.46 -10.57
CA GLN A 56 23.98 15.91 -11.18
C GLN A 56 25.13 15.75 -10.17
N ASN A 57 24.90 16.12 -8.91
CA ASN A 57 25.91 15.97 -7.86
C ASN A 57 25.88 14.54 -7.30
N GLU A 58 26.96 13.78 -7.51
CA GLU A 58 27.07 12.37 -7.09
C GLU A 58 26.89 12.17 -5.59
N SER A 59 27.49 13.02 -4.75
CA SER A 59 27.35 12.92 -3.29
C SER A 59 25.90 13.11 -2.86
N ARG A 60 25.20 14.08 -3.47
CA ARG A 60 23.78 14.31 -3.22
C ARG A 60 22.92 13.15 -3.73
N LEU A 61 23.26 12.56 -4.87
CA LEU A 61 22.55 11.39 -5.39
C LEU A 61 22.70 10.18 -4.46
N THR A 62 23.90 9.94 -3.93
CA THR A 62 24.12 8.84 -2.98
C THR A 62 23.33 9.05 -1.70
N SER A 63 23.38 10.25 -1.09
CA SER A 63 22.64 10.52 0.14
C SER A 63 21.12 10.39 -0.03
N GLU A 64 20.58 10.81 -1.18
CA GLU A 64 19.13 10.68 -1.44
C GLU A 64 18.71 9.24 -1.75
N LYS A 65 19.61 8.41 -2.31
CA LYS A 65 19.36 6.97 -2.44
C LYS A 65 19.27 6.30 -1.07
N ASP A 66 20.21 6.61 -0.18
CA ASP A 66 20.21 6.06 1.19
C ASP A 66 18.96 6.52 1.95
N ARG A 67 18.57 7.79 1.79
CA ARG A 67 17.32 8.34 2.33
C ARG A 67 16.09 7.59 1.81
N LEU A 68 16.04 7.30 0.50
CA LEU A 68 14.93 6.58 -0.13
C LEU A 68 14.81 5.15 0.39
N ILE A 69 15.93 4.43 0.56
CA ILE A 69 15.96 3.10 1.18
C ILE A 69 15.41 3.15 2.60
N ALA A 70 15.87 4.11 3.41
CA ALA A 70 15.39 4.28 4.78
C ALA A 70 13.89 4.55 4.85
N LEU A 71 13.37 5.42 3.99
CA LEU A 71 11.94 5.73 3.90
C LEU A 71 11.11 4.49 3.53
N TYR A 72 11.55 3.68 2.58
CA TYR A 72 10.83 2.45 2.21
C TYR A 72 10.85 1.39 3.31
N ASN A 73 11.94 1.30 4.08
CA ASN A 73 11.98 0.43 5.26
C ASN A 73 10.97 0.90 6.32
N GLU A 74 10.95 2.21 6.61
CA GLU A 74 9.99 2.80 7.56
C GLU A 74 8.54 2.58 7.12
N MET A 75 8.22 2.77 5.83
CA MET A 75 6.90 2.46 5.29
C MET A 75 6.54 0.98 5.45
N GLY A 76 7.50 0.07 5.26
CA GLY A 76 7.32 -1.36 5.47
C GLY A 76 6.95 -1.70 6.92
N GLU A 77 7.63 -1.07 7.89
CA GLU A 77 7.35 -1.21 9.32
C GLU A 77 5.95 -0.69 9.68
N VAL A 78 5.56 0.48 9.15
CA VAL A 78 4.21 1.03 9.37
C VAL A 78 3.13 0.12 8.75
N MET A 79 3.36 -0.44 7.57
CA MET A 79 2.43 -1.39 6.96
C MET A 79 2.30 -2.69 7.78
N GLN A 80 3.39 -3.16 8.39
CA GLN A 80 3.35 -4.29 9.32
C GLN A 80 2.55 -3.95 10.58
N GLU A 81 2.71 -2.73 11.12
CA GLU A 81 1.94 -2.23 12.26
C GLU A 81 0.43 -2.20 11.95
N ILE A 82 0.03 -1.62 10.82
CA ILE A 82 -1.38 -1.55 10.38
C ILE A 82 -2.00 -2.94 10.24
N THR A 83 -1.22 -3.91 9.74
CA THR A 83 -1.71 -5.25 9.45
C THR A 83 -1.54 -6.23 10.61
N ALA A 84 -0.96 -5.80 11.73
CA ALA A 84 -0.62 -6.68 12.85
C ALA A 84 -1.83 -7.37 13.50
N ALA A 85 -3.00 -6.71 13.49
CA ALA A 85 -4.24 -7.29 14.01
C ALA A 85 -4.81 -8.39 13.09
N GLU A 86 -4.44 -8.39 11.81
CA GLU A 86 -5.01 -9.25 10.78
C GLU A 86 -4.04 -10.35 10.37
N SER A 87 -4.09 -11.48 11.08
CA SER A 87 -3.23 -12.66 10.86
C SER A 87 -3.21 -13.24 9.43
N LYS A 88 -4.17 -12.87 8.59
CA LYS A 88 -4.25 -13.29 7.18
C LYS A 88 -3.48 -12.37 6.24
N ILE A 89 -3.12 -11.18 6.69
CA ILE A 89 -2.36 -10.19 5.93
C ILE A 89 -0.91 -10.28 6.39
N ASN A 90 0.00 -10.45 5.42
CA ASN A 90 1.43 -10.54 5.70
C ASN A 90 2.15 -9.50 4.85
N VAL A 91 2.93 -8.63 5.50
CA VAL A 91 3.71 -7.59 4.83
C VAL A 91 5.18 -7.99 4.80
N TYR A 92 5.68 -8.24 3.59
CA TYR A 92 7.08 -8.57 3.35
C TYR A 92 7.83 -7.35 2.79
N SER A 93 8.51 -6.62 3.67
CA SER A 93 9.46 -5.58 3.28
C SER A 93 10.82 -6.21 3.01
N PHE A 94 11.32 -6.11 1.78
CA PHE A 94 12.68 -6.55 1.46
C PHE A 94 13.67 -5.49 2.00
N GLN A 95 14.28 -5.77 3.15
CA GLN A 95 15.40 -4.96 3.62
C GLN A 95 16.55 -5.12 2.63
N THR A 96 17.09 -4.00 2.15
CA THR A 96 18.32 -4.04 1.34
C THR A 96 19.48 -4.33 2.28
N PRO A 97 20.17 -5.49 2.19
CA PRO A 97 21.30 -5.80 3.04
C PRO A 97 22.41 -4.78 2.78
N SER A 98 23.04 -4.26 3.83
CA SER A 98 24.27 -3.47 3.68
C SER A 98 25.34 -4.36 3.05
N THR A 99 25.82 -3.99 1.86
CA THR A 99 26.94 -4.68 1.20
C THR A 99 28.19 -4.59 2.07
N VAL A 100 28.53 -5.69 2.74
CA VAL A 100 29.84 -5.85 3.39
C VAL A 100 30.85 -6.12 2.27
N HIS A 101 31.35 -5.06 1.64
CA HIS A 101 32.59 -5.16 0.88
C HIS A 101 33.75 -5.05 1.88
N GLY A 102 34.33 -6.22 2.19
CA GLY A 102 35.65 -6.35 2.81
C GLY A 102 36.71 -6.58 1.74
#